data_AF-A0A967JX67-F1
#
_entry.id   AF-A0A967JX67-F1
#
_cell.length_a   1.000
_cell.length_b   1.000
_cell.length_c   1.000
_cell.angle_alpha   90.00
_cell.angle_beta   90.00
_cell.angle_gamma   90.00
#
_symmetry.space_group_name_H-M   'P 1'
#
loop_
_entity.id
_entity.type
_entity.pdbx_description
1 polymer ?
#
loop_
_entity_poly.entity_id
_entity_poly.type
_entity_poly.pdbx_seq_one_letter_code
_entity_poly.pdbx_strand_id
1 'polypeptide(L)'
;MKRPLWTSHPVFVLLLAGLGLLGTYMHGVQALEGWVYDAAAGLLPLERPASTVAVAAVDEAALERFGPWPWSRARLAEALDRLRAGDARTVGLMVPLAEPQTPPDLPALRRRYNGGSAARALARLDTDGRLATAIARADNVVL
;
A
#
# COMPACT_ATOMS: atom_id res chain seq x y z
N MET A 1 28.60 -40.04 15.46
CA MET A 1 27.55 -39.14 14.92
C MET A 1 26.28 -39.30 15.75
N LYS A 2 25.87 -38.28 16.52
CA LYS A 2 24.63 -38.32 17.32
C LYS A 2 23.45 -38.07 16.37
N ARG A 3 22.51 -39.02 16.26
CA ARG A 3 21.32 -38.88 15.42
C ARG A 3 20.41 -37.77 15.98
N PRO A 4 19.78 -36.93 15.15
CA PRO A 4 18.91 -35.88 15.63
C PRO A 4 17.70 -36.49 16.35
N LEU A 5 17.32 -35.91 17.50
CA LEU A 5 16.25 -36.41 18.39
C LEU A 5 14.90 -36.62 17.67
N TRP A 6 14.67 -35.91 16.56
CA TRP A 6 13.46 -36.08 15.75
C TRP A 6 13.31 -37.45 15.07
N THR A 7 14.42 -38.14 14.77
CA THR A 7 14.37 -39.48 14.15
C THR A 7 14.06 -40.63 15.11
N SER A 8 14.13 -40.42 16.43
CA SER A 8 13.93 -41.48 17.42
C SER A 8 12.52 -41.53 18.02
N HIS A 9 11.76 -40.44 17.94
CA HIS A 9 10.41 -40.34 18.54
C HIS A 9 9.41 -39.60 17.63
N PRO A 10 9.10 -40.14 16.43
CA PRO A 10 8.15 -39.51 15.50
C PRO A 10 6.75 -39.38 16.11
N VAL A 11 6.36 -40.33 16.96
CA VAL A 11 5.09 -40.31 17.71
C VAL A 11 5.02 -39.13 18.69
N PHE A 12 6.13 -38.79 19.35
CA PHE A 12 6.17 -37.66 20.28
C PHE A 12 6.01 -36.33 19.54
N VAL A 13 6.64 -36.18 18.37
CA VAL A 13 6.49 -34.99 17.54
C VAL A 13 5.08 -34.89 16.95
N LEU A 14 4.49 -36.01 16.52
CA LEU A 14 3.10 -36.05 16.07
C LEU A 14 2.11 -35.73 17.19
N LEU A 15 2.37 -36.17 18.42
CA LEU A 15 1.55 -35.84 19.60
C LEU A 15 1.65 -34.36 19.96
N LEU A 16 2.85 -33.78 19.96
CA LEU A 16 3.05 -32.35 20.20
C LEU A 16 2.39 -31.49 19.11
N ALA A 17 2.55 -31.88 17.84
CA ALA A 17 1.89 -31.22 16.71
C ALA A 17 0.36 -31.34 16.80
N GLY A 18 -0.15 -32.53 17.15
CA GLY A 18 -1.57 -32.78 17.34
C GLY A 18 -2.16 -32.00 18.52
N LEU A 19 -1.43 -31.90 19.63
CA LEU A 19 -1.83 -31.11 20.80
C LEU A 19 -1.80 -29.61 20.48
N GLY A 20 -0.79 -29.14 19.76
CA GLY A 20 -0.73 -27.77 19.24
C GLY A 20 -1.93 -27.45 18.34
N LEU A 21 -2.24 -28.34 17.39
CA LEU A 21 -3.39 -28.21 16.50
C LEU A 21 -4.72 -28.24 17.26
N LEU A 22 -4.87 -29.10 18.28
CA LEU A 22 -6.08 -29.11 19.11
C LEU A 22 -6.20 -27.82 19.93
N GLY A 23 -5.06 -27.30 20.40
CA GLY A 23 -4.96 -26.02 21.11
C GLY A 23 -5.45 -24.85 20.27
N THR A 24 -5.19 -24.84 18.95
CA THR A 24 -5.69 -23.76 18.07
C THR A 24 -7.21 -23.72 17.94
N TYR A 25 -7.91 -24.84 18.17
CA TYR A 25 -9.38 -24.91 18.15
C TYR A 25 -10.04 -24.65 19.52
N MET A 26 -9.24 -24.54 20.59
CA MET A 26 -9.74 -24.23 21.93
C MET A 26 -9.74 -22.72 22.15
N HIS A 27 -10.92 -22.12 22.30
CA HIS A 27 -11.11 -20.68 22.51
C HIS A 27 -10.29 -20.12 23.69
N GLY A 28 -10.04 -20.92 24.73
CA GLY A 28 -9.23 -20.51 25.89
C GLY A 28 -7.74 -20.33 25.59
N VAL A 29 -7.17 -21.10 24.65
CA VAL A 29 -5.76 -20.97 24.24
C VAL A 29 -5.58 -19.71 23.41
N GLN A 30 -6.51 -19.42 22.50
CA GLN A 30 -6.51 -18.17 21.72
C GLN A 30 -6.65 -16.93 22.61
N ALA A 31 -7.51 -17.00 23.64
CA ALA A 31 -7.65 -15.90 24.60
C ALA A 31 -6.37 -15.67 25.41
N LEU A 32 -5.69 -16.75 25.83
CA LEU A 32 -4.41 -16.66 26.52
C LEU A 32 -3.31 -16.10 25.59
N GLU A 33 -3.26 -16.56 24.35
CA GLU A 33 -2.33 -16.06 23.34
C GLU A 33 -2.54 -14.56 23.10
N GLY A 34 -3.78 -14.13 22.89
CA GLY A 34 -4.11 -12.71 22.72
C GLY A 34 -3.71 -11.88 23.94
N TRP A 35 -3.99 -12.36 25.15
CA TRP A 35 -3.58 -11.69 26.37
C TRP A 35 -2.05 -11.57 26.51
N VAL A 36 -1.31 -12.65 26.22
CA VAL A 36 0.17 -12.64 26.24
C VAL A 36 0.70 -11.68 25.18
N TYR A 37 0.10 -11.67 23.99
CA TYR A 37 0.46 -10.75 22.92
C TYR A 37 0.24 -9.30 23.32
N ASP A 38 -0.92 -8.96 23.90
CA ASP A 38 -1.22 -7.61 24.36
C ASP A 38 -0.28 -7.16 25.48
N ALA A 39 0.02 -8.05 26.43
CA ALA A 39 0.98 -7.77 27.49
C ALA A 39 2.39 -7.55 26.93
N ALA A 40 2.83 -8.37 25.98
CA ALA A 40 4.12 -8.21 25.32
C ALA A 40 4.17 -6.91 24.50
N ALA A 41 3.12 -6.59 23.76
CA ALA A 41 3.01 -5.36 22.97
C ALA A 41 3.03 -4.11 23.85
N GLY A 42 2.41 -4.14 25.03
CA GLY A 42 2.44 -3.05 26.00
C GLY A 42 3.80 -2.87 26.71
N LEU A 43 4.59 -3.94 26.83
CA LEU A 43 5.93 -3.92 27.44
C LEU A 43 7.03 -3.57 26.43
N LEU A 44 6.82 -3.89 25.16
CA LEU A 44 7.73 -3.52 24.09
C LEU A 44 7.71 -2.00 23.90
N PRO A 45 8.88 -1.34 23.80
CA PRO A 45 8.92 0.06 23.46
C PRO A 45 8.36 0.23 22.04
N LEU A 46 7.10 0.65 21.94
CA LEU A 46 6.55 1.15 20.69
C LEU A 46 7.45 2.32 20.26
N GLU A 47 8.11 2.18 19.11
CA GLU A 47 8.73 3.34 18.46
C GLU A 47 7.68 4.44 18.44
N ARG A 48 7.98 5.58 19.08
CA ARG A 48 7.02 6.68 19.11
C ARG A 48 6.70 7.00 17.66
N PRO A 49 5.41 6.91 17.24
CA PRO A 49 5.06 7.27 15.89
C PRO A 49 5.60 8.68 15.65
N ALA A 50 6.15 8.91 14.45
CA ALA A 50 6.67 10.22 14.09
C ALA A 50 5.64 11.27 14.52
N SER A 51 6.09 12.34 15.19
CA SER A 51 5.22 13.34 15.83
C SER A 51 4.30 14.10 14.85
N THR A 52 4.32 13.74 13.56
CA THR A 52 3.60 14.42 12.49
C THR A 52 3.29 13.44 11.36
N VAL A 53 2.36 12.50 11.59
CA VAL A 53 1.74 11.70 10.53
C VAL A 53 0.39 12.32 10.19
N ALA A 54 0.17 12.69 8.93
CA ALA A 54 -1.13 13.11 8.43
C ALA A 54 -1.72 12.00 7.56
N VAL A 55 -2.98 11.64 7.82
CA VAL A 55 -3.71 10.64 7.03
C VAL A 55 -4.75 11.37 6.18
N ALA A 56 -4.61 11.28 4.86
CA ALA A 56 -5.60 11.79 3.92
C ALA A 56 -6.62 10.69 3.62
N ALA A 57 -7.72 10.66 4.37
CA ALA A 57 -8.80 9.71 4.15
C ALA A 57 -9.67 10.14 2.96
N VAL A 58 -10.20 9.15 2.23
CA VAL A 58 -11.23 9.37 1.21
C VAL A 58 -12.58 9.06 1.86
N ASP A 59 -13.30 10.11 2.24
CA ASP A 59 -14.64 10.05 2.84
C ASP A 59 -15.73 10.48 1.85
N GLU A 60 -16.99 10.43 2.28
CA GLU A 60 -18.14 10.82 1.45
C GLU A 60 -18.00 12.26 0.94
N ALA A 61 -17.55 13.19 1.78
CA ALA A 61 -17.35 14.58 1.39
C ALA A 61 -16.27 14.72 0.29
N ALA A 62 -15.19 13.92 0.36
CA ALA A 62 -14.19 13.86 -0.70
C ALA A 62 -14.77 13.30 -2.00
N LEU A 63 -15.62 12.27 -1.93
CA LEU A 63 -16.27 11.67 -3.10
C LEU A 63 -17.29 12.63 -3.74
N GLU A 64 -18.11 13.33 -2.96
CA GLU A 64 -19.02 14.36 -3.43
C GLU A 64 -18.27 15.48 -4.15
N ARG A 65 -17.12 15.89 -3.61
CA ARG A 65 -16.35 17.02 -4.12
C ARG A 65 -15.45 16.69 -5.30
N PHE A 66 -14.90 15.47 -5.36
CA PHE A 66 -13.89 15.09 -6.34
C PHE A 66 -14.34 13.98 -7.31
N GLY A 67 -15.51 13.44 -7.08
CA GLY A 67 -16.10 12.37 -7.87
C GLY A 67 -15.78 10.99 -7.29
N PRO A 68 -16.35 9.95 -7.93
CA PRO A 68 -16.24 8.58 -7.46
C PRO A 68 -14.81 8.08 -7.47
N TRP A 69 -14.50 7.23 -6.49
CA TRP A 69 -13.27 6.45 -6.45
C TRP A 69 -13.37 5.25 -7.42
N PRO A 70 -12.26 4.79 -8.04
CA PRO A 70 -10.90 5.33 -7.97
C PRO A 70 -10.73 6.61 -8.79
N TRP A 71 -10.05 7.58 -8.22
CA TRP A 71 -9.75 8.84 -8.90
C TRP A 71 -8.77 8.64 -10.07
N SER A 72 -8.80 9.58 -11.02
CA SER A 72 -7.88 9.54 -12.17
C SER A 72 -6.42 9.71 -11.75
N ARG A 73 -5.49 9.10 -12.47
CA ARG A 73 -4.03 9.28 -12.24
C ARG A 73 -3.61 10.74 -12.28
N ALA A 74 -4.26 11.54 -13.13
CA ALA A 74 -4.02 12.98 -13.19
C ALA A 74 -4.38 13.71 -11.88
N ARG A 75 -5.45 13.27 -11.19
CA ARG A 75 -5.85 13.82 -9.89
C ARG A 75 -4.90 13.37 -8.78
N LEU A 76 -4.48 12.11 -8.80
CA LEU A 76 -3.47 11.60 -7.85
C LEU A 76 -2.13 12.35 -8.01
N ALA A 77 -1.72 12.65 -9.25
CA ALA A 77 -0.54 13.45 -9.52
C ALA A 77 -0.63 14.86 -8.91
N GLU A 78 -1.80 15.51 -9.03
CA GLU A 78 -2.05 16.82 -8.43
C GLU A 78 -2.04 16.77 -6.89
N ALA A 79 -2.60 15.70 -6.29
CA ALA A 79 -2.53 15.51 -4.85
C ALA A 79 -1.07 15.38 -4.37
N LEU A 80 -0.25 14.62 -5.11
CA LEU A 80 1.16 14.45 -4.80
C LEU A 80 1.95 15.75 -4.96
N ASP A 81 1.68 16.53 -6.03
CA ASP A 81 2.30 17.85 -6.23
C ASP A 81 1.99 18.79 -5.04
N ARG A 82 0.77 18.72 -4.48
CA ARG A 82 0.40 19.51 -3.28
C ARG A 82 1.09 19.02 -2.01
N LEU A 83 1.19 17.71 -1.80
CA LEU A 83 1.91 17.15 -0.64
C LEU A 83 3.39 17.52 -0.68
N ARG A 84 4.00 17.49 -1.86
CA ARG A 84 5.37 17.97 -2.08
C ARG A 84 5.49 19.47 -1.77
N ALA A 85 4.56 20.29 -2.23
CA ALA A 85 4.56 21.73 -1.94
C ALA A 85 4.38 22.05 -0.45
N GLY A 86 3.83 21.12 0.33
CA GLY A 86 3.75 21.19 1.79
C GLY A 86 4.93 20.57 2.54
N ASP A 87 6.06 20.30 1.86
CA ASP A 87 7.27 19.70 2.43
C ASP A 87 7.03 18.36 3.16
N ALA A 88 6.09 17.55 2.66
CA ALA A 88 5.88 16.20 3.19
C ALA A 88 7.19 15.40 3.08
N ARG A 89 7.70 14.89 4.21
CA ARG A 89 8.98 14.16 4.26
C ARG A 89 8.93 12.82 3.52
N THR A 90 7.80 12.12 3.62
CA THR A 90 7.56 10.82 2.96
C THR A 90 6.07 10.70 2.67
N VAL A 91 5.73 10.13 1.51
CA VAL A 91 4.33 9.91 1.11
C VAL A 91 4.11 8.43 0.80
N GLY A 92 3.24 7.77 1.57
CA GLY A 92 2.74 6.44 1.23
C GLY A 92 1.53 6.55 0.30
N LEU A 93 1.60 5.96 -0.89
CA LEU A 93 0.50 5.96 -1.87
C LEU A 93 -0.12 4.56 -1.96
N MET A 94 -1.11 4.29 -1.10
CA MET A 94 -1.86 3.03 -1.11
C MET A 94 -3.10 3.11 -2.01
N VAL A 95 -2.88 3.07 -3.33
CA VAL A 95 -3.96 3.16 -4.34
C VAL A 95 -3.77 2.05 -5.38
N PRO A 96 -4.84 1.37 -5.84
CA PRO A 96 -4.70 0.37 -6.90
C PRO A 96 -4.15 0.99 -8.20
N LEU A 97 -2.97 0.52 -8.63
CA LEU A 97 -2.31 0.95 -9.86
C LEU A 97 -2.36 -0.09 -11.00
N ALA A 98 -3.17 -1.14 -10.87
CA ALA A 98 -3.10 -2.33 -11.73
C ALA A 98 -3.49 -2.06 -13.19
N GLU A 99 -4.53 -1.28 -13.42
CA GLU A 99 -5.01 -0.98 -14.77
C GLU A 99 -4.45 0.36 -15.30
N PRO A 100 -3.98 0.38 -16.56
CA PRO A 100 -3.61 1.63 -17.22
C PRO A 100 -4.85 2.48 -17.48
N GLN A 101 -4.74 3.80 -17.24
CA GLN A 101 -5.80 4.76 -17.54
C GLN A 101 -5.51 5.58 -18.82
N THR A 102 -4.26 5.56 -19.28
CA THR A 102 -3.83 6.25 -20.50
C THR A 102 -4.33 5.48 -21.73
N PRO A 103 -4.97 6.16 -22.71
CA PRO A 103 -5.45 5.48 -23.91
C PRO A 103 -4.33 4.74 -24.65
N PRO A 104 -4.53 3.48 -25.07
CA PRO A 104 -3.49 2.68 -25.71
C PRO A 104 -3.00 3.28 -27.04
N ASP A 105 -3.88 3.99 -27.76
CA ASP A 105 -3.56 4.62 -29.05
C ASP A 105 -2.86 5.98 -28.90
N LEU A 106 -2.69 6.49 -27.67
CA LEU A 106 -2.11 7.81 -27.44
C LEU A 106 -0.72 7.99 -28.09
N PRO A 107 0.21 7.00 -28.07
CA PRO A 107 1.49 7.11 -28.77
C PRO A 107 1.35 7.29 -30.28
N ALA A 108 0.39 6.60 -30.90
CA ALA A 108 0.12 6.73 -32.34
C ALA A 108 -0.46 8.12 -32.67
N LEU A 109 -1.40 8.61 -31.86
CA LEU A 109 -1.98 9.94 -32.00
C LEU A 109 -0.94 11.05 -31.82
N ARG A 110 -0.01 10.91 -30.86
CA ARG A 110 1.10 11.86 -30.64
C ARG A 110 2.02 11.96 -31.84
N ARG A 111 2.34 10.84 -32.51
CA ARG A 111 3.14 10.86 -33.74
C ARG A 111 2.42 11.59 -34.87
N ARG A 112 1.10 11.41 -34.98
CA ARG A 112 0.28 12.03 -36.02
C ARG A 112 0.01 13.51 -35.78
N TYR A 113 -0.15 13.91 -34.52
CA TYR A 113 -0.52 15.26 -34.11
C TYR A 113 0.47 15.83 -33.08
N ASN A 114 1.68 16.14 -33.56
CA ASN A 114 2.80 16.60 -32.73
C ASN A 114 2.91 18.14 -32.59
N GLY A 115 2.02 18.91 -33.22
CA GLY A 115 2.05 20.37 -33.22
C GLY A 115 0.83 21.05 -32.60
N GLY A 116 1.03 22.30 -32.15
CA GLY A 116 -0.04 23.24 -31.83
C GLY A 116 -0.97 22.82 -30.68
N SER A 117 -2.27 23.11 -30.83
CA SER A 117 -3.31 22.78 -29.85
C SER A 117 -3.53 21.27 -29.68
N ALA A 118 -3.34 20.48 -30.74
CA ALA A 118 -3.55 19.04 -30.72
C ALA A 118 -2.52 18.34 -29.81
N ALA A 119 -1.24 18.70 -29.90
CA ALA A 119 -0.20 18.15 -29.02
C ALA A 119 -0.51 18.43 -27.53
N ARG A 120 -0.97 19.65 -27.22
CA ARG A 120 -1.38 20.02 -25.85
C ARG A 120 -2.61 19.24 -25.38
N ALA A 121 -3.57 18.99 -26.27
CA ALA A 121 -4.74 18.18 -25.94
C ALA A 121 -4.36 16.73 -25.64
N LEU A 122 -3.51 16.12 -26.47
CA LEU A 122 -3.03 14.75 -26.27
C LEU A 122 -2.19 14.61 -25.00
N ALA A 123 -1.38 15.61 -24.64
CA ALA A 123 -0.63 15.60 -23.38
C ALA A 123 -1.53 15.51 -22.14
N ARG A 124 -2.78 15.99 -22.20
CA ARG A 124 -3.75 15.87 -21.09
C ARG A 124 -4.32 14.47 -20.92
N LEU A 125 -4.27 13.63 -21.97
CA LEU A 125 -4.74 12.25 -21.95
C LEU A 125 -3.70 11.28 -21.36
N ASP A 126 -2.45 11.71 -21.23
CA ASP A 126 -1.33 10.94 -20.67
C ASP A 126 -1.38 10.92 -19.13
N THR A 127 -2.44 10.32 -18.58
CA THR A 127 -2.72 10.40 -17.14
C THR A 127 -1.73 9.58 -16.31
N ASP A 128 -1.34 8.38 -16.78
CA ASP A 128 -0.34 7.53 -16.09
C ASP A 128 1.05 8.19 -16.17
N GLY A 129 1.44 8.73 -17.33
CA GLY A 129 2.70 9.44 -17.48
C GLY A 129 2.79 10.66 -16.56
N ARG A 130 1.69 11.38 -16.36
CA ARG A 130 1.61 12.48 -15.39
C ARG A 130 1.84 12.02 -13.95
N LEU A 131 1.22 10.91 -13.53
CA LEU A 131 1.44 10.37 -12.19
C LEU A 131 2.87 9.86 -12.02
N ALA A 132 3.41 9.13 -12.99
CA ALA A 132 4.79 8.66 -12.96
C ALA A 132 5.78 9.81 -12.83
N THR A 133 5.55 10.90 -13.57
CA THR A 133 6.38 12.11 -13.46
C THR A 133 6.25 12.77 -12.09
N ALA A 134 5.05 12.82 -11.50
CA ALA A 134 4.85 13.37 -10.17
C ALA A 134 5.56 12.54 -9.08
N ILE A 135 5.48 11.20 -9.16
CA ILE A 135 6.19 10.27 -8.27
C ILE A 135 7.70 10.48 -8.38
N ALA A 136 8.24 10.52 -9.60
CA ALA A 136 9.66 10.74 -9.83
C ALA A 136 10.12 12.12 -9.36
N ARG A 137 9.28 13.16 -9.52
CA ARG A 137 9.59 14.51 -9.03
C ARG A 137 9.60 14.57 -7.51
N ALA A 138 8.65 13.91 -6.85
CA ALA A 138 8.51 13.91 -5.40
C ALA A 138 9.74 13.32 -4.69
N ASP A 139 10.35 12.27 -5.28
CA ASP A 139 11.59 11.63 -4.79
C ASP A 139 11.50 11.06 -3.35
N ASN A 140 10.27 10.90 -2.85
CA ASN A 140 10.01 10.42 -1.48
C ASN A 140 8.66 9.68 -1.34
N VAL A 141 8.22 9.04 -2.42
CA VAL A 141 6.98 8.26 -2.48
C VAL A 141 7.27 6.78 -2.29
N VAL A 142 6.49 6.12 -1.45
CA VAL A 142 6.50 4.68 -1.23
C VAL A 142 5.16 4.11 -1.75
N LEU A 143 5.22 3.03 -2.52
CA LEU A 143 4.07 2.33 -3.12
C LEU A 143 3.74 1.05 -2.34
#